data_AF-A0A7C2XSK0-F1
#
_entry.id   AF-A0A7C2XSK0-F1
#
_cell.length_a   1.000
_cell.length_b   1.000
_cell.length_c   1.000
_cell.angle_alpha   90.00
_cell.angle_beta   90.00
_cell.angle_gamma   90.00
#
_symmetry.space_group_name_H-M   'P 1'
#
loop_
_entity.id
_entity.type
_entity.pdbx_description
1 polymer ?
#
loop_
_entity_poly.entity_id
_entity_poly.type
_entity_poly.pdbx_seq_one_letter_code
_entity_poly.pdbx_strand_id
1 'polypeptide(L)'
;MILVLFVTISAIPLTSSAVIDEHILGRAVGSAHQVEPTLELVRDDMVASKVLLSDTKGDDRLEWTFTGPRGRIFSDSQILSAGQNWAQSELDLSLIPSGDVVGTWTLDLSLNGMPEERETFTVEPLTGLVWWGPFVGMGVFLVVVLVAGSLVVGGLVFLKRALQKKKRENQE
;
A
#
# COMPACT_ATOMS: atom_id res chain seq x y z
N MET A 1 -8.08 10.65 69.65
CA MET A 1 -7.28 10.94 68.44
C MET A 1 -7.23 9.64 67.64
N ILE A 2 -7.99 9.53 66.55
CA ILE A 2 -8.11 8.29 65.76
C ILE A 2 -7.10 8.39 64.61
N LEU A 3 -6.15 7.45 64.57
CA LEU A 3 -5.18 7.33 63.49
C LEU A 3 -5.84 6.56 62.33
N VAL A 4 -6.11 7.23 61.22
CA VAL A 4 -6.62 6.57 60.00
C VAL A 4 -5.41 6.22 59.13
N LEU A 5 -5.16 4.93 58.98
CA LEU A 5 -4.10 4.39 58.13
C LEU A 5 -4.63 4.28 56.69
N PHE A 6 -4.15 5.15 55.80
CA PHE A 6 -4.39 5.01 54.37
C PHE A 6 -3.39 4.00 53.79
N VAL A 7 -3.84 2.78 53.52
CA VAL A 7 -3.07 1.80 52.75
C VAL A 7 -3.34 2.07 51.27
N THR A 8 -2.42 2.76 50.61
CA THR A 8 -2.39 2.85 49.15
C THR A 8 -1.84 1.54 48.61
N ILE A 9 -2.71 0.69 48.07
CA ILE A 9 -2.31 -0.47 47.27
C ILE A 9 -1.84 0.09 45.93
N SER A 10 -0.54 0.32 45.79
CA SER A 10 0.06 0.44 44.46
C SER A 10 -0.04 -0.93 43.81
N ALA A 11 -0.86 -1.06 42.77
CA ALA A 11 -0.82 -2.22 41.90
C ALA A 11 0.64 -2.37 41.42
N ILE A 12 1.28 -3.47 41.81
CA ILE A 12 2.56 -3.86 41.23
C ILE A 12 2.25 -4.08 39.75
N PRO A 13 2.88 -3.36 38.80
CA PRO A 13 2.69 -3.70 37.40
C PRO A 13 3.11 -5.17 37.26
N LEU A 14 2.20 -6.03 36.81
CA LEU A 14 2.58 -7.38 36.43
C LEU A 14 3.69 -7.20 35.42
N THR A 15 4.92 -7.57 35.79
CA THR A 15 6.05 -7.59 34.86
C THR A 15 5.74 -8.69 33.86
N SER A 16 5.08 -8.28 32.79
CA SER A 16 4.92 -9.11 31.62
C SER A 16 6.30 -9.42 31.07
N SER A 17 6.48 -10.66 30.64
CA SER A 17 7.66 -11.11 29.92
C SER A 17 7.40 -11.19 28.43
N ALA A 18 6.23 -10.74 27.95
CA ALA A 18 5.92 -10.78 26.54
C ALA A 18 6.91 -9.94 25.76
N VAL A 19 7.34 -10.46 24.62
CA VAL A 19 8.29 -9.81 23.71
C VAL A 19 7.73 -9.85 22.30
N ILE A 20 7.92 -8.75 21.57
CA ILE A 20 7.72 -8.73 20.12
C ILE A 20 8.99 -9.30 19.48
N ASP A 21 8.89 -10.50 18.91
CA ASP A 21 10.02 -11.18 18.27
C ASP A 21 10.26 -10.66 16.86
N GLU A 22 9.17 -10.42 16.13
CA GLU A 22 9.19 -9.98 14.73
C GLU A 22 7.98 -9.09 14.46
N HIS A 23 8.19 -8.04 13.68
CA HIS A 23 7.14 -7.18 13.17
C HIS A 23 7.22 -7.14 11.64
N ILE A 24 6.04 -7.26 11.01
CA ILE A 24 5.87 -7.20 9.57
C ILE A 24 4.78 -6.19 9.28
N LEU A 25 5.17 -5.06 8.68
CA LEU A 25 4.27 -4.06 8.12
C LEU A 25 4.15 -4.24 6.61
N GLY A 26 2.92 -4.11 6.09
CA GLY A 26 2.72 -4.13 4.66
C GLY A 26 1.28 -4.06 4.22
N ARG A 27 1.02 -4.57 3.02
CA ARG A 27 -0.31 -4.64 2.43
C ARG A 27 -0.98 -5.95 2.83
N ALA A 28 -2.23 -5.90 3.26
CA ALA A 28 -3.05 -7.10 3.42
C ALA A 28 -3.38 -7.70 2.03
N VAL A 29 -3.08 -8.99 1.80
CA VAL A 29 -3.33 -9.65 0.51
C VAL A 29 -4.15 -10.92 0.68
N GLY A 30 -5.14 -11.11 -0.18
CA GLY A 30 -5.93 -12.35 -0.25
C GLY A 30 -6.86 -12.57 0.94
N SER A 31 -7.21 -13.83 1.20
CA SER A 31 -8.08 -14.22 2.31
C SER A 31 -7.27 -14.62 3.55
N ALA A 32 -7.38 -13.79 4.59
CA ALA A 32 -7.01 -14.02 5.99
C ALA A 32 -5.50 -14.17 6.32
N HIS A 33 -4.92 -13.08 6.86
CA HIS A 33 -3.64 -13.00 7.60
C HIS A 33 -2.34 -13.08 6.79
N GLN A 34 -2.38 -12.90 5.46
CA GLN A 34 -1.19 -12.70 4.65
C GLN A 34 -0.87 -11.21 4.53
N VAL A 35 0.38 -10.87 4.82
CA VAL A 35 0.92 -9.52 4.69
C VAL A 35 2.01 -9.58 3.62
N GLU A 36 1.87 -8.78 2.57
CA GLU A 36 2.92 -8.50 1.60
C GLU A 36 3.78 -7.36 2.16
N PRO A 37 5.04 -7.62 2.57
CA PRO A 37 5.88 -6.60 3.17
C PRO A 37 6.15 -5.45 2.19
N THR A 38 5.72 -4.25 2.54
CA THR A 38 5.95 -3.03 1.75
C THR A 38 5.81 -1.80 2.63
N LEU A 39 6.59 -0.76 2.34
CA LEU A 39 6.47 0.56 2.95
C LEU A 39 5.82 1.58 2.01
N GLU A 40 5.52 1.15 0.78
CA GLU A 40 4.86 1.94 -0.26
C GLU A 40 3.48 1.34 -0.50
N LEU A 41 2.46 2.11 -0.12
CA LEU A 41 1.05 1.75 -0.18
C LEU A 41 0.30 2.77 -1.02
N VAL A 42 -0.85 2.39 -1.56
CA VAL A 42 -1.75 3.31 -2.26
C VAL A 42 -3.03 3.51 -1.46
N ARG A 43 -3.73 4.61 -1.74
CA ARG A 43 -4.95 5.01 -1.01
C ARG A 43 -6.04 3.93 -0.84
N ASP A 44 -6.17 2.98 -1.77
CA ASP A 44 -7.18 1.92 -1.67
C ASP A 44 -6.63 0.62 -1.05
N ASP A 45 -5.39 0.64 -0.57
CA ASP A 45 -4.79 -0.50 0.12
C ASP A 45 -5.33 -0.62 1.55
N MET A 46 -5.31 -1.86 2.05
CA MET A 46 -5.46 -2.15 3.47
C MET A 46 -4.07 -2.39 4.06
N VAL A 47 -3.66 -1.52 4.98
CA VAL A 47 -2.40 -1.66 5.71
C VAL A 47 -2.59 -2.75 6.75
N ALA A 48 -1.65 -3.68 6.86
CA ALA A 48 -1.62 -4.68 7.91
C ALA A 48 -0.29 -4.59 8.66
N SER A 49 -0.39 -4.57 9.99
CA SER A 49 0.75 -4.76 10.89
C SER A 49 0.55 -6.06 11.63
N LYS A 50 1.46 -7.01 11.38
CA LYS A 50 1.48 -8.32 12.04
C LYS A 50 2.70 -8.41 12.93
N VAL A 51 2.49 -8.86 14.16
CA VAL A 51 3.58 -9.13 15.10
C VAL A 51 3.61 -10.61 15.45
N LEU A 52 4.82 -11.15 15.59
CA LEU A 52 5.08 -12.42 16.25
C LEU A 52 5.52 -12.14 17.67
N LEU A 53 5.01 -12.96 18.59
CA LEU A 53 5.12 -12.73 20.02
C LEU A 53 5.63 -13.99 20.70
N SER A 54 6.49 -13.81 21.71
CA SER A 54 6.90 -14.86 22.65
C SER A 54 6.49 -14.48 24.08
N ASP A 55 6.43 -15.50 24.94
CA ASP A 55 6.22 -15.37 26.39
C ASP A 55 4.98 -14.55 26.81
N THR A 56 3.94 -14.54 25.97
CA THR A 56 2.67 -13.87 26.22
C THR A 56 1.91 -14.49 27.39
N LYS A 57 1.47 -13.63 28.30
CA LYS A 57 0.62 -13.96 29.44
C LYS A 57 -0.81 -13.50 29.16
N GLY A 58 -1.74 -14.08 29.90
CA GLY A 58 -3.10 -13.55 29.93
C GLY A 58 -3.07 -12.10 30.43
N ASP A 59 -3.87 -11.25 29.79
CA ASP A 59 -4.03 -9.82 30.08
C ASP A 59 -2.92 -8.90 29.55
N ASP A 60 -1.93 -9.43 28.83
CA ASP A 60 -0.99 -8.57 28.10
C ASP A 60 -1.73 -7.76 27.04
N ARG A 61 -1.40 -6.48 26.90
CA ARG A 61 -2.06 -5.56 25.97
C ARG A 61 -1.10 -5.08 24.91
N LEU A 62 -1.41 -5.40 23.65
CA LEU A 62 -0.72 -4.85 22.50
C LEU A 62 -1.55 -3.74 21.87
N GLU A 63 -0.92 -2.62 21.55
CA GLU A 63 -1.57 -1.47 20.92
C GLU A 63 -0.81 -1.02 19.67
N TRP A 64 -1.56 -0.76 18.61
CA TRP A 64 -1.09 -0.14 17.37
C TRP A 64 -1.63 1.27 17.30
N THR A 65 -0.77 2.23 16.99
CA THR A 65 -1.17 3.61 16.76
C THR A 65 -0.64 4.09 15.41
N PHE A 66 -1.54 4.21 14.44
CA PHE A 66 -1.25 4.75 13.12
C PHE A 66 -1.47 6.26 13.14
N THR A 67 -0.41 7.02 12.92
CA THR A 67 -0.45 8.47 12.79
C THR A 67 -0.23 8.87 11.34
N GLY A 68 -1.26 9.41 10.71
CA GLY A 68 -1.25 9.86 9.34
C GLY A 68 -1.00 11.36 9.17
N PRO A 69 -1.07 11.83 7.91
CA PRO A 69 -0.98 13.24 7.58
C PRO A 69 -1.90 14.10 8.43
N ARG A 70 -1.43 15.32 8.75
CA ARG A 70 -2.17 16.31 9.56
C ARG A 70 -2.48 15.86 11.00
N GLY A 71 -1.76 14.84 11.50
CA GLY A 71 -1.89 14.36 12.87
C GLY A 71 -3.16 13.54 13.12
N ARG A 72 -3.72 12.94 12.07
CA ARG A 72 -4.83 11.99 12.20
C ARG A 72 -4.33 10.71 12.86
N ILE A 73 -5.02 10.24 13.88
CA ILE A 73 -4.62 9.07 14.66
C ILE A 73 -5.69 7.99 14.55
N PHE A 74 -5.28 6.76 14.27
CA PHE A 74 -6.07 5.56 14.41
C PHE A 74 -5.36 4.63 15.37
N SER A 75 -6.06 4.19 16.41
CA SER A 75 -5.50 3.26 17.38
C SER A 75 -6.36 2.01 17.44
N ASP A 76 -5.68 0.87 17.52
CA ASP A 76 -6.29 -0.44 17.73
C ASP A 76 -5.54 -1.14 18.86
N SER A 77 -6.21 -2.03 19.59
CA SER A 77 -5.57 -2.76 20.68
C SER A 77 -6.18 -4.12 20.90
N GLN A 78 -5.34 -5.08 21.29
CA GLN A 78 -5.74 -6.44 21.57
C GLN A 78 -5.23 -6.86 22.95
N ILE A 79 -6.12 -7.49 23.73
CA ILE A 79 -5.71 -8.25 24.92
C ILE A 79 -5.29 -9.64 24.46
N LEU A 80 -4.05 -10.00 24.75
CA LEU A 80 -3.43 -11.25 24.36
C LEU A 80 -3.85 -12.37 25.31
N SER A 81 -4.08 -13.54 24.72
CA SER A 81 -4.25 -14.78 25.49
C SER A 81 -2.89 -15.35 25.88
N ALA A 82 -2.83 -16.07 27.00
CA ALA A 82 -1.61 -16.78 27.39
C ALA A 82 -1.17 -17.76 26.29
N GLY A 83 0.09 -17.65 25.86
CA GLY A 83 0.65 -18.47 24.78
C GLY A 83 0.21 -18.07 23.37
N GLN A 84 -0.48 -16.94 23.19
CA GLN A 84 -0.74 -16.37 21.88
C GLN A 84 0.58 -15.91 21.25
N ASN A 85 0.89 -16.43 20.06
CA ASN A 85 2.19 -16.25 19.42
C ASN A 85 2.18 -15.24 18.26
N TRP A 86 1.02 -14.66 17.94
CA TRP A 86 0.92 -13.60 16.94
C TRP A 86 -0.31 -12.73 17.19
N ALA A 87 -0.26 -11.52 16.66
CA ALA A 87 -1.38 -10.59 16.64
C ALA A 87 -1.30 -9.72 15.38
N GLN A 88 -2.42 -9.16 14.93
CA GLN A 88 -2.46 -8.34 13.72
C GLN A 88 -3.50 -7.23 13.87
N SER A 89 -3.17 -6.05 13.37
CA SER A 89 -4.09 -4.93 13.19
C SER A 89 -4.12 -4.50 11.72
N GLU A 90 -5.28 -4.04 11.28
CA GLU A 90 -5.52 -3.62 9.90
C GLU A 90 -6.10 -2.20 9.87
N LEU A 91 -5.61 -1.39 8.92
CA LEU A 91 -6.10 -0.05 8.64
C LEU A 91 -6.53 0.04 7.18
N ASP A 92 -7.84 0.18 6.96
CA ASP A 92 -8.41 0.39 5.62
C ASP A 92 -8.29 1.87 5.22
N LEU A 93 -7.36 2.15 4.29
CA LEU A 93 -7.09 3.51 3.80
C LEU A 93 -8.23 4.05 2.93
N SER A 94 -9.05 3.17 2.35
CA SER A 94 -10.16 3.57 1.47
C SER A 94 -11.26 4.32 2.23
N LEU A 95 -11.38 4.07 3.54
CA LEU A 95 -12.32 4.72 4.43
C LEU A 95 -11.88 6.14 4.84
N ILE A 96 -10.64 6.52 4.52
CA ILE A 96 -10.04 7.79 4.91
C ILE A 96 -10.23 8.83 3.77
N PRO A 97 -10.66 10.07 4.09
CA PRO A 97 -10.79 11.13 3.08
C PRO A 97 -9.49 11.37 2.31
N SER A 98 -9.61 11.59 0.99
CA SER A 98 -8.48 11.72 0.05
C SER A 98 -7.43 12.77 0.45
N GLY A 99 -7.85 13.88 1.06
CA GLY A 99 -6.97 14.96 1.49
C GLY A 99 -6.17 14.65 2.75
N ASP A 100 -6.52 13.59 3.47
CA ASP A 100 -5.92 13.22 4.75
C ASP A 100 -5.22 11.85 4.72
N VAL A 101 -5.35 11.10 3.62
CA VAL A 101 -4.80 9.74 3.47
C VAL A 101 -3.43 9.71 2.80
N VAL A 102 -3.18 10.61 1.84
CA VAL A 102 -1.94 10.64 1.04
C VAL A 102 -0.84 11.36 1.80
N GLY A 103 0.32 10.72 1.92
CA GLY A 103 1.51 11.27 2.56
C GLY A 103 2.23 10.25 3.44
N THR A 104 3.08 10.76 4.33
CA THR A 104 3.83 9.94 5.28
C THR A 104 2.96 9.58 6.48
N TRP A 105 3.04 8.31 6.86
CA TRP A 105 2.39 7.73 8.03
C TRP A 105 3.44 7.12 8.96
N THR A 106 3.14 7.09 10.25
CA THR A 106 3.90 6.34 11.24
C THR A 106 3.02 5.31 11.92
N LEU A 107 3.58 4.15 12.22
CA LEU A 107 2.98 3.15 13.09
C LEU A 107 3.82 3.07 14.36
N ASP A 108 3.18 3.29 15.51
CA ASP A 108 3.75 3.10 16.83
C ASP A 108 3.17 1.82 17.45
N LEU A 109 4.04 0.88 17.83
CA LEU A 109 3.69 -0.33 18.57
C LEU A 109 4.02 -0.14 20.05
N SER A 110 3.07 -0.50 20.91
CA SER A 110 3.31 -0.54 22.35
C SER A 110 2.78 -1.82 22.98
N LEU A 111 3.56 -2.39 23.89
CA LEU A 111 3.22 -3.57 24.65
C LEU A 111 3.11 -3.20 26.12
N ASN A 112 1.96 -3.43 26.73
CA ASN A 112 1.65 -3.06 28.11
C ASN A 112 1.91 -1.57 28.43
N GLY A 113 1.66 -0.69 27.45
CA GLY A 113 1.89 0.75 27.55
C GLY A 113 3.35 1.18 27.41
N MET A 114 4.28 0.25 27.18
CA MET A 114 5.68 0.54 26.87
C MET A 114 5.85 0.60 25.34
N PRO A 115 6.46 1.67 24.79
CA PRO A 115 6.72 1.75 23.36
C PRO A 115 7.83 0.76 22.99
N GLU A 116 7.56 -0.11 22.01
CA GLU A 116 8.50 -1.15 21.56
C GLU A 116 9.13 -0.77 20.22
N GLU A 117 8.29 -0.44 19.23
CA GLU A 117 8.76 -0.22 17.86
C GLU A 117 7.99 0.92 17.19
N ARG A 118 8.68 1.61 16.29
CA ARG A 118 8.11 2.67 15.45
C ARG A 118 8.56 2.47 14.01
N GLU A 119 7.59 2.38 13.12
CA GLU A 119 7.82 2.32 11.68
C GLU A 119 7.20 3.50 10.94
N THR A 120 7.72 3.76 9.75
CA THR A 120 7.23 4.84 8.87
C THR A 120 6.96 4.25 7.49
N PHE A 121 5.79 4.56 6.93
CA PHE A 121 5.38 4.14 5.60
C PHE A 121 4.78 5.32 4.82
N THR A 122 4.69 5.19 3.51
CA THR A 122 4.16 6.23 2.63
C THR A 122 2.94 5.72 1.90
N VAL A 123 1.90 6.57 1.85
CA VAL A 123 0.69 6.32 1.08
C VAL A 123 0.65 7.26 -0.11
N GLU A 124 0.64 6.69 -1.30
CA GLU A 124 0.54 7.40 -2.57
C GLU A 124 -0.93 7.54 -3.01
N PRO A 125 -1.24 8.58 -3.80
CA PRO A 125 -2.54 8.65 -4.46
C PRO A 125 -2.70 7.48 -5.44
N LEU A 126 -3.94 7.13 -5.78
CA LEU A 126 -4.19 6.16 -6.86
C LEU A 126 -3.63 6.70 -8.17
N THR A 127 -2.44 6.26 -8.56
CA THR A 127 -1.81 6.57 -9.84
C THR A 127 -2.39 5.67 -10.95
N GLY A 128 -3.73 5.63 -11.04
CA GLY A 128 -4.46 4.76 -11.96
C GLY A 128 -4.50 5.24 -13.42
N LEU A 129 -4.07 6.47 -13.74
CA LEU A 129 -4.26 7.04 -15.07
C LEU A 129 -3.04 7.88 -15.51
N VAL A 130 -2.44 7.53 -16.66
CA VAL A 130 -1.60 8.39 -17.53
C VAL A 130 -0.08 8.50 -17.25
N TRP A 131 0.67 7.40 -17.06
CA TRP A 131 2.11 7.42 -17.40
C TRP A 131 2.44 6.69 -18.70
N TRP A 132 1.62 5.70 -19.07
CA TRP A 132 1.69 5.06 -20.39
C TRP A 132 1.04 5.86 -21.51
N GLY A 133 0.27 6.92 -21.20
CA GLY A 133 -0.45 7.72 -22.20
C GLY A 133 0.42 8.24 -23.36
N PRO A 134 1.61 8.82 -23.08
CA PRO A 134 2.54 9.23 -24.12
C PRO A 134 3.10 8.06 -24.94
N PHE A 135 3.36 6.90 -24.31
CA PHE A 135 3.92 5.72 -24.99
C PHE A 135 2.89 5.01 -25.88
N VAL A 136 1.66 4.86 -25.41
CA VAL A 136 0.55 4.28 -26.20
C VAL A 136 0.17 5.22 -27.33
N GLY A 137 0.09 6.52 -27.07
CA GLY A 137 -0.17 7.54 -28.10
C GLY A 137 0.89 7.54 -29.20
N MET A 138 2.17 7.45 -28.84
CA MET A 138 3.27 7.40 -29.80
C MET A 138 3.30 6.08 -30.60
N GLY A 139 3.00 4.95 -29.96
CA GLY A 139 2.89 3.66 -30.63
C GLY A 139 1.80 3.64 -31.71
N VAL A 140 0.60 4.14 -31.38
CA VAL A 140 -0.51 4.23 -32.34
C VAL A 140 -0.18 5.18 -33.49
N PHE A 141 0.43 6.33 -33.20
CA PHE A 141 0.84 7.30 -34.22
C PHE A 141 1.83 6.70 -35.22
N LEU A 142 2.85 5.98 -34.75
CA LEU A 142 3.84 5.33 -35.62
C LEU A 142 3.21 4.28 -36.54
N VAL A 143 2.28 3.47 -36.03
CA VAL A 143 1.55 2.48 -36.84
C VAL A 143 0.72 3.17 -37.93
N VAL A 144 0.00 4.24 -37.61
CA VAL A 144 -0.79 4.99 -38.59
C VAL A 144 0.10 5.61 -39.67
N VAL A 145 1.25 6.19 -39.30
CA VAL A 145 2.20 6.77 -40.25
C VAL A 145 2.79 5.72 -41.19
N LEU A 146 3.14 4.53 -40.68
CA LEU A 146 3.66 3.44 -41.51
C LEU A 146 2.59 2.89 -42.48
N VAL A 147 1.36 2.70 -42.01
CA VAL A 147 0.26 2.22 -42.86
C VAL A 147 -0.10 3.25 -43.93
N ALA A 148 -0.26 4.52 -43.56
CA ALA A 148 -0.53 5.59 -44.51
C ALA A 148 0.62 5.77 -45.51
N GLY A 149 1.87 5.74 -45.03
CA GLY A 149 3.06 5.82 -45.88
C GLY A 149 3.15 4.70 -46.90
N SER A 150 2.90 3.45 -46.47
CA SER A 150 2.91 2.28 -47.37
C SER A 150 1.80 2.32 -48.42
N LEU A 151 0.59 2.80 -48.06
CA LEU A 151 -0.51 2.98 -49.01
C LEU A 151 -0.21 4.07 -50.05
N VAL A 152 0.38 5.20 -49.64
CA VAL A 152 0.76 6.29 -50.54
C VAL A 152 1.85 5.84 -51.53
N VAL A 153 2.89 5.15 -51.03
CA VAL A 153 3.97 4.63 -51.89
C VAL A 153 3.45 3.56 -52.84
N GLY A 154 2.63 2.61 -52.34
CA GLY A 154 2.00 1.58 -53.16
C GLY A 154 1.12 2.16 -54.27
N GLY A 155 0.30 3.17 -53.93
CA GLY A 155 -0.55 3.89 -54.89
C GLY A 155 0.24 4.61 -55.97
N LEU A 156 1.33 5.31 -55.61
CA LEU A 156 2.22 5.99 -56.56
C LEU A 156 2.91 5.03 -57.53
N VAL A 157 3.38 3.88 -57.05
CA VAL A 157 4.01 2.84 -57.89
C VAL A 157 2.99 2.24 -58.86
N PHE A 158 1.78 1.95 -58.38
CA PHE A 158 0.70 1.42 -59.21
C PHE A 158 0.29 2.42 -60.31
N LEU A 159 0.14 3.70 -59.97
CA LEU A 159 -0.23 4.75 -60.92
C LEU A 159 0.86 4.92 -62.01
N LYS A 160 2.14 4.92 -61.64
CA LYS A 160 3.25 4.96 -62.60
C LYS A 160 3.21 3.78 -63.57
N ARG A 161 2.98 2.56 -63.07
CA ARG A 161 2.88 1.36 -63.91
C ARG A 161 1.68 1.42 -64.86
N ALA A 162 0.52 1.89 -64.38
CA ALA A 162 -0.67 2.06 -65.20
C ALA A 162 -0.47 3.09 -66.32
N LEU A 163 0.17 4.23 -66.02
CA LEU A 163 0.48 5.26 -67.01
C LEU A 163 1.49 4.79 -68.06
N GLN A 164 2.52 4.03 -67.67
CA GLN A 164 3.47 3.45 -68.62
C GLN A 164 2.81 2.42 -69.54
N LYS A 165 1.89 1.59 -69.02
CA LYS A 165 1.13 0.63 -69.82
C LYS A 165 0.26 1.34 -70.87
N LYS A 166 -0.50 2.35 -70.44
CA LYS A 166 -1.35 3.16 -71.35
C LYS A 166 -0.54 3.88 -72.43
N LYS A 167 0.68 4.33 -72.11
CA LYS A 167 1.57 4.99 -73.09
C LYS A 167 2.08 4.02 -74.17
N ARG A 168 2.28 2.73 -73.84
CA ARG A 168 2.67 1.70 -74.83
C ARG A 168 1.51 1.35 -75.78
N GLU A 169 0.30 1.22 -75.25
CA GLU A 169 -0.90 0.90 -76.04
C GLU A 169 -1.29 1.99 -77.06
N ASN A 170 -0.84 3.24 -76.87
CA ASN A 170 -1.08 4.36 -77.81
C ASN A 170 0.02 4.52 -78.88
N GLN A 171 1.08 3.69 -78.85
CA GLN A 171 2.19 3.75 -79.83
C GLN A 171 2.22 2.53 -80.78
N GLU A 172 1.30 1.58 -80.62
CA GLU A 172 0.95 0.52 -81.57
C GLU A 172 -0.30 0.92 -82.36
#